data_AF-A0A6A4U4G2-F1
#
_entry.id   AF-A0A6A4U4G2-F1
#
_cell.length_a   1.000
_cell.length_b   1.000
_cell.length_c   1.000
_cell.angle_alpha   90.00
_cell.angle_beta   90.00
_cell.angle_gamma   90.00
#
_symmetry.space_group_name_H-M   'P 1'
#
loop_
_entity.id
_entity.type
_entity.pdbx_description
1 polymer ?
#
loop_
_entity_poly.entity_id
_entity_poly.type
_entity_poly.pdbx_seq_one_letter_code
_entity_poly.pdbx_strand_id
1 'polypeptide(L)'
;MWKQVVPAVFAILSAQAPALAEEVDVGARLYQESCSGCHGATGKGGGELSKLLNIETPALTGLAAANDGVFPMLDVIHTIDGRSGVRGHGGPMPIFGSLYSASSVTAGTDYGSVVEVRGRILSLAMYLESIQE
;
A
#
# COMPACT_ATOMS: atom_id res chain seq x y z
N MET A 1 -56.62 39.74 33.20
CA MET A 1 -55.47 40.00 32.31
C MET A 1 -54.48 38.85 32.44
N TRP A 2 -54.63 37.84 31.57
CA TRP A 2 -53.83 36.60 31.57
C TRP A 2 -52.51 36.85 30.83
N LYS A 3 -51.37 36.75 31.52
CA LYS A 3 -50.05 36.84 30.88
C LYS A 3 -49.73 35.51 30.22
N GLN A 4 -49.60 35.49 28.90
CA GLN A 4 -49.11 34.31 28.17
C GLN A 4 -47.61 34.14 28.41
N VAL A 5 -47.21 32.93 28.82
CA VAL A 5 -45.81 32.53 28.94
C VAL A 5 -45.45 31.78 27.67
N VAL A 6 -44.58 32.35 26.84
CA VAL A 6 -44.07 31.70 25.62
C VAL A 6 -43.02 30.66 26.03
N PRO A 7 -43.14 29.38 25.64
CA PRO A 7 -42.09 28.42 25.92
C PRO A 7 -40.92 28.66 24.97
N ALA A 8 -39.74 28.94 25.53
CA ALA A 8 -38.50 28.98 24.77
C ALA A 8 -38.12 27.55 24.35
N VAL A 9 -38.29 27.24 23.07
CA VAL A 9 -37.81 26.00 22.46
C VAL A 9 -36.28 26.12 22.34
N PHE A 10 -35.56 25.44 23.23
CA PHE A 10 -34.11 25.26 23.11
C PHE A 10 -33.83 24.26 21.99
N ALA A 11 -33.40 24.75 20.83
CA ALA A 11 -32.87 23.90 19.76
C ALA A 11 -31.51 23.34 20.20
N ILE A 12 -31.44 22.04 20.44
CA ILE A 12 -30.18 21.32 20.67
C ILE A 12 -29.50 21.17 19.31
N LEU A 13 -28.49 22.00 19.05
CA LEU A 13 -27.65 21.90 17.88
C LEU A 13 -26.66 20.75 18.11
N SER A 14 -26.97 19.57 17.58
CA SER A 14 -26.05 18.43 17.58
C SER A 14 -24.81 18.79 16.75
N ALA A 15 -23.68 19.00 17.42
CA ALA A 15 -22.38 19.13 16.77
C ALA A 15 -22.04 17.79 16.10
N GLN A 16 -22.17 17.73 14.77
CA GLN A 16 -21.66 16.61 13.99
C GLN A 16 -20.14 16.76 13.92
N ALA A 17 -19.42 16.02 14.76
CA ALA A 17 -17.99 15.84 14.56
C ALA A 17 -17.80 15.17 13.19
N PRO A 18 -16.87 15.65 12.34
CA PRO A 18 -16.54 14.92 11.13
C PRO A 18 -16.00 13.57 11.56
N ALA A 19 -16.66 12.49 11.13
CA ALA A 19 -16.05 11.17 11.19
C ALA A 19 -14.81 11.24 10.29
N LEU A 20 -13.62 11.30 10.89
CA LEU A 20 -12.40 10.98 10.19
C LEU A 20 -12.52 9.49 9.87
N ALA A 21 -13.03 9.16 8.68
CA ALA A 21 -12.80 7.85 8.12
C ALA A 21 -11.28 7.69 8.09
N GLU A 22 -10.75 6.69 8.80
CA GLU A 22 -9.37 6.26 8.59
C GLU A 22 -9.27 5.97 7.09
N GLU A 23 -8.58 6.84 6.36
CA GLU A 23 -8.25 6.57 4.98
C GLU A 23 -7.37 5.33 5.00
N VAL A 24 -7.97 4.18 4.68
CA VAL A 24 -7.23 2.93 4.61
C VAL A 24 -6.19 3.13 3.52
N ASP A 25 -4.93 3.30 3.93
CA ASP A 25 -3.81 3.39 3.00
C ASP A 25 -3.77 2.08 2.20
N VAL A 26 -4.19 2.19 0.94
CA VAL A 26 -4.26 1.07 0.01
C VAL A 26 -2.90 0.40 -0.11
N GLY A 27 -1.82 1.19 -0.10
CA GLY A 27 -0.44 0.69 -0.13
C GLY A 27 -0.11 -0.12 1.12
N ALA A 28 -0.42 0.40 2.31
CA ALA A 28 -0.20 -0.31 3.57
C ALA A 28 -0.95 -1.65 3.62
N ARG A 29 -2.21 -1.68 3.20
CA ARG A 29 -3.00 -2.92 3.12
C ARG A 29 -2.37 -3.92 2.13
N LEU A 30 -2.06 -3.46 0.92
CA LEU A 30 -1.44 -4.31 -0.10
C LEU A 30 -0.07 -4.84 0.35
N TYR A 31 0.68 -4.05 1.11
CA TYR A 31 1.95 -4.47 1.69
C TYR A 31 1.76 -5.63 2.67
N GLN A 32 0.77 -5.52 3.58
CA GLN A 32 0.47 -6.60 4.51
C GLN A 32 0.05 -7.88 3.78
N GLU A 33 -0.73 -7.76 2.70
CA GLU A 33 -1.21 -8.89 1.91
C GLU A 33 -0.11 -9.54 1.05
N SER A 34 0.83 -8.76 0.50
CA SER A 34 1.74 -9.21 -0.56
C SER A 34 3.22 -9.25 -0.17
N CYS A 35 3.66 -8.36 0.73
CA CYS A 35 5.08 -8.11 0.99
C CYS A 35 5.52 -8.60 2.39
N SER A 36 4.65 -8.47 3.38
CA SER A 36 4.97 -8.71 4.80
C SER A 36 5.47 -10.13 5.09
N GLY A 37 4.99 -11.13 4.33
CA GLY A 37 5.37 -12.52 4.49
C GLY A 37 6.89 -12.74 4.33
N CYS A 38 7.56 -11.95 3.48
CA CYS A 38 9.00 -12.02 3.27
C CYS A 38 9.74 -10.85 3.92
N HIS A 39 9.25 -9.62 3.78
CA HIS A 39 9.92 -8.40 4.27
C HIS A 39 9.53 -8.00 5.71
N GLY A 40 8.72 -8.82 6.39
CA GLY A 40 8.23 -8.57 7.75
C GLY A 40 7.11 -7.54 7.78
N ALA A 41 6.29 -7.55 8.84
CA ALA A 41 5.15 -6.65 8.97
C ALA A 41 5.52 -5.16 8.96
N THR A 42 6.75 -4.83 9.34
CA THR A 42 7.27 -3.45 9.44
C THR A 42 8.20 -3.04 8.30
N GLY A 43 8.46 -3.92 7.33
CA GLY A 43 9.44 -3.65 6.27
C GLY A 43 10.90 -3.83 6.66
N LYS A 44 11.19 -4.20 7.91
CA LYS A 44 12.58 -4.37 8.41
C LYS A 44 13.24 -5.70 8.02
N GLY A 45 12.59 -6.50 7.18
CA GLY A 45 13.03 -7.85 6.81
C GLY A 45 12.54 -8.91 7.79
N GLY A 46 12.93 -10.16 7.54
CA GLY A 46 12.71 -11.28 8.47
C GLY A 46 11.27 -11.80 8.55
N GLY A 47 10.48 -11.64 7.48
CA GLY A 47 9.16 -12.28 7.41
C GLY A 47 9.26 -13.81 7.45
N GLU A 48 8.23 -14.50 7.93
CA GLU A 48 8.29 -15.96 8.15
C GLU A 48 8.64 -16.74 6.88
N LEU A 49 8.17 -16.27 5.72
CA LEU A 49 8.45 -16.89 4.43
C LEU A 49 9.88 -16.69 3.96
N SER A 50 10.61 -15.69 4.50
CA SER A 50 12.02 -15.47 4.12
C SER A 50 12.91 -16.66 4.52
N LYS A 51 12.51 -17.44 5.53
CA LYS A 51 13.21 -18.66 5.97
C LYS A 51 13.18 -19.79 4.94
N LEU A 52 12.24 -19.73 3.99
CA LEU A 52 12.10 -20.71 2.92
C LEU A 52 12.92 -20.35 1.68
N LEU A 53 13.57 -19.17 1.68
CA LEU A 53 14.35 -18.67 0.56
C LEU A 53 15.85 -18.91 0.80
N ASN A 54 16.56 -19.34 -0.25
CA ASN A 54 18.02 -19.42 -0.25
C ASN A 54 18.68 -18.07 -0.60
N ILE A 55 17.91 -16.98 -0.59
CA ILE A 55 18.37 -15.63 -0.90
C ILE A 55 17.96 -14.69 0.21
N GLU A 56 18.83 -13.73 0.50
CA GLU A 56 18.58 -12.69 1.47
C GLU A 56 17.36 -11.84 1.07
N THR A 57 16.48 -11.62 2.04
CA THR A 57 15.34 -10.71 1.90
C THR A 57 15.66 -9.44 2.69
N PRO A 58 16.12 -8.36 2.04
CA PRO A 58 16.62 -7.18 2.73
C PRO A 58 15.48 -6.38 3.36
N ALA A 59 15.84 -5.53 4.31
CA ALA A 59 14.95 -4.50 4.83
C ALA A 59 14.59 -3.50 3.73
N LEU A 60 13.31 -3.15 3.64
CA LEU A 60 12.77 -2.15 2.71
C LEU A 60 12.72 -0.74 3.32
N THR A 61 12.93 -0.58 4.63
CA THR A 61 12.93 0.74 5.30
C THR A 61 14.21 1.55 5.07
N GLY A 62 15.26 0.93 4.52
CA GLY A 62 16.56 1.57 4.27
C GLY A 62 16.83 1.90 2.80
N LEU A 63 15.83 1.85 1.92
CA LEU A 63 15.99 2.09 0.49
C LEU A 63 16.46 3.51 0.20
N ALA A 64 15.90 4.53 0.86
CA ALA A 64 16.33 5.92 0.67
C ALA A 64 17.78 6.11 1.15
N ALA A 65 18.13 5.61 2.33
CA ALA A 65 19.49 5.67 2.85
C ALA A 65 20.52 4.99 1.93
N ALA A 66 20.12 3.88 1.28
CA ALA A 66 20.95 3.19 0.28
C ALA A 66 21.08 3.92 -1.07
N ASN A 67 20.29 4.98 -1.30
CA ASN A 67 20.23 5.75 -2.53
C ASN A 67 20.41 7.25 -2.23
N ASP A 68 21.47 7.60 -1.50
CA ASP A 68 21.87 8.97 -1.18
C ASP A 68 20.78 9.81 -0.46
N GLY A 69 19.93 9.14 0.32
CA GLY A 69 18.80 9.75 1.02
C GLY A 69 17.56 9.99 0.13
N VAL A 70 17.58 9.56 -1.14
CA VAL A 70 16.48 9.72 -2.08
C VAL A 70 15.80 8.37 -2.30
N PHE A 71 14.49 8.32 -2.11
CA PHE A 71 13.74 7.10 -2.40
C PHE A 71 13.72 6.81 -3.92
N PRO A 72 14.19 5.64 -4.38
CA PRO A 72 14.30 5.33 -5.80
C PRO A 72 12.95 4.87 -6.39
N MET A 73 11.96 5.78 -6.43
CA MET A 73 10.56 5.50 -6.78
C MET A 73 10.40 4.68 -8.07
N LEU A 74 11.09 5.08 -9.15
CA LEU A 74 10.97 4.42 -10.45
C LEU A 74 11.50 2.98 -10.42
N ASP A 75 12.63 2.75 -9.76
CA ASP A 75 13.24 1.42 -9.65
C ASP A 75 12.40 0.50 -8.77
N VAL A 76 11.81 1.04 -7.69
CA VAL A 76 10.86 0.30 -6.85
C VAL A 76 9.62 -0.10 -7.65
N ILE A 77 9.00 0.84 -8.39
CA ILE A 77 7.85 0.53 -9.27
C ILE A 77 8.22 -0.56 -10.27
N HIS A 78 9.38 -0.44 -10.93
CA HIS A 78 9.84 -1.43 -11.92
C HIS A 78 10.16 -2.79 -11.31
N THR A 79 10.61 -2.84 -10.05
CA THR A 79 10.90 -4.07 -9.32
C THR A 79 9.60 -4.76 -8.92
N ILE A 80 8.62 -4.02 -8.37
CA ILE A 80 7.29 -4.53 -8.02
C ILE A 80 6.56 -5.02 -9.28
N ASP A 81 6.65 -4.26 -10.38
CA ASP A 81 6.04 -4.62 -11.66
C ASP A 81 6.64 -5.89 -12.29
N GLY A 82 7.92 -6.18 -12.00
CA GLY A 82 8.62 -7.41 -12.36
C GLY A 82 8.88 -7.63 -13.86
N ARG A 83 8.29 -6.83 -14.77
CA ARG A 83 8.49 -6.92 -16.23
C ARG A 83 9.80 -6.29 -16.72
N SER A 84 10.42 -5.44 -15.91
CA SER A 84 11.69 -4.77 -16.22
C SER A 84 12.91 -5.70 -16.23
N GLY A 85 12.78 -6.91 -15.67
CA GLY A 85 13.89 -7.85 -15.50
C GLY A 85 14.83 -7.50 -14.33
N VAL A 86 14.64 -6.35 -13.66
CA VAL A 86 15.28 -6.00 -12.39
C VAL A 86 14.64 -6.86 -11.31
N ARG A 87 15.36 -7.88 -10.85
CA ARG A 87 14.86 -8.89 -9.90
C ARG A 87 15.74 -8.87 -8.66
N GLY A 88 15.21 -8.36 -7.54
CA GLY A 88 15.93 -8.30 -6.26
C GLY A 88 16.32 -9.66 -5.68
N HIS A 89 15.77 -10.77 -6.19
CA HIS A 89 15.90 -12.10 -5.60
C HIS A 89 16.32 -13.21 -6.59
N GLY A 90 16.94 -12.88 -7.72
CA GLY A 90 17.53 -13.88 -8.63
C GLY A 90 16.55 -14.83 -9.34
N GLY A 91 15.24 -14.64 -9.17
CA GLY A 91 14.17 -15.45 -9.78
C GLY A 91 12.85 -14.68 -9.86
N PRO A 92 11.81 -15.24 -10.50
CA PRO A 92 10.49 -14.60 -10.55
C PRO A 92 9.93 -14.47 -9.13
N MET A 93 9.44 -13.29 -8.76
CA MET A 93 8.68 -13.16 -7.52
C MET A 93 7.41 -14.04 -7.64
N PRO A 94 7.27 -15.12 -6.85
CA PRO A 94 6.31 -16.20 -7.16
C PRO A 94 4.84 -15.77 -7.08
N ILE A 95 4.55 -14.66 -6.39
CA ILE A 95 3.20 -14.15 -6.13
C ILE A 95 2.86 -12.90 -6.97
N PHE A 96 3.86 -12.08 -7.34
CA PHE A 96 3.63 -10.75 -7.91
C PHE A 96 3.36 -10.78 -9.42
N GLY A 97 4.06 -11.66 -10.15
CA GLY A 97 3.91 -11.75 -11.59
C GLY A 97 2.53 -12.23 -12.03
N SER A 98 1.79 -12.99 -11.21
CA SER A 98 0.41 -13.40 -11.51
C SER A 98 -0.59 -12.38 -11.00
N LEU A 99 -0.48 -11.90 -9.75
CA LEU A 99 -1.43 -10.94 -9.15
C LEU A 99 -1.41 -9.54 -9.78
N TYR A 100 -0.26 -9.11 -10.31
CA TYR A 100 -0.06 -7.79 -10.96
C TYR A 100 0.27 -7.90 -12.46
N SER A 101 0.11 -9.07 -13.09
CA SER A 101 0.04 -9.12 -14.56
C SER A 101 -1.41 -9.15 -15.01
N ALA A 102 -1.66 -8.70 -16.24
CA ALA A 102 -2.96 -8.64 -16.90
C ALA A 102 -3.74 -9.98 -16.96
N SER A 103 -3.20 -11.07 -16.40
CA SER A 103 -3.79 -12.39 -16.32
C SER A 103 -4.56 -12.66 -15.01
N SER A 104 -4.43 -11.86 -13.94
CA SER A 104 -5.18 -12.03 -12.67
C SER A 104 -6.57 -11.41 -12.67
N VAL A 105 -6.81 -10.41 -13.51
CA VAL A 105 -8.14 -9.90 -13.81
C VAL A 105 -8.63 -10.71 -15.00
N THR A 106 -9.78 -11.39 -14.86
CA THR A 106 -10.45 -12.18 -15.91
C THR A 106 -10.02 -11.78 -17.31
N ALA A 107 -9.33 -12.68 -18.02
CA ALA A 107 -8.81 -12.48 -19.37
C ALA A 107 -9.74 -11.60 -20.22
N GLY A 108 -9.43 -10.32 -20.24
CA GLY A 108 -10.31 -9.27 -20.72
C GLY A 108 -9.42 -8.10 -21.04
N THR A 109 -9.28 -7.84 -22.33
CA THR A 109 -8.46 -6.79 -22.94
C THR A 109 -9.02 -5.40 -22.63
N ASP A 110 -9.33 -5.11 -21.38
CA ASP A 110 -9.91 -3.85 -20.92
C ASP A 110 -8.84 -3.00 -20.25
N TYR A 111 -8.70 -1.77 -20.75
CA TYR A 111 -7.78 -0.75 -20.26
C TYR A 111 -7.98 -0.48 -18.75
N GLY A 112 -9.19 -0.69 -18.22
CA GLY A 112 -9.48 -0.58 -16.80
C GLY A 112 -8.61 -1.48 -15.91
N SER A 113 -8.35 -2.72 -16.34
CA SER A 113 -7.49 -3.66 -15.60
C SER A 113 -6.04 -3.18 -15.50
N VAL A 114 -5.54 -2.53 -16.55
CA VAL A 114 -4.18 -1.99 -16.61
C VAL A 114 -4.03 -0.79 -15.67
N VAL A 115 -5.02 0.11 -15.65
CA VAL A 115 -5.03 1.27 -14.76
C VAL A 115 -5.09 0.82 -13.29
N GLU A 116 -5.92 -0.17 -12.98
CA GLU A 116 -6.03 -0.69 -11.62
C GLU A 116 -4.71 -1.31 -11.14
N VAL A 117 -4.09 -2.19 -11.94
CA VAL A 117 -2.80 -2.80 -11.60
C VAL A 117 -1.72 -1.74 -11.36
N ARG A 118 -1.61 -0.77 -12.26
CA ARG A 118 -0.62 0.32 -12.11
C ARG A 118 -0.89 1.20 -10.90
N GLY A 119 -2.17 1.45 -10.60
CA GLY A 119 -2.59 2.16 -9.40
C GLY A 119 -2.13 1.44 -8.13
N ARG A 120 -2.34 0.12 -8.05
CA ARG A 120 -1.89 -0.70 -6.91
C ARG A 120 -0.37 -0.72 -6.74
N ILE A 121 0.38 -0.83 -7.84
CA ILE A 121 1.86 -0.76 -7.82
C ILE A 121 2.32 0.60 -7.29
N LEU A 122 1.72 1.69 -7.77
CA LEU A 122 2.03 3.03 -7.29
C LEU A 122 1.69 3.19 -5.81
N SER A 123 0.52 2.72 -5.36
CA SER A 123 0.15 2.75 -3.94
C SER A 123 1.15 2.00 -3.06
N LEU A 124 1.62 0.82 -3.48
CA LEU A 124 2.67 0.09 -2.78
C LEU A 124 3.97 0.88 -2.72
N ALA A 125 4.40 1.48 -3.84
CA ALA A 125 5.64 2.24 -3.89
C ALA A 125 5.58 3.50 -3.00
N MET A 126 4.45 4.21 -2.96
CA MET A 126 4.22 5.33 -2.06
C MET A 126 4.21 4.91 -0.59
N TYR A 127 3.65 3.74 -0.27
CA TYR A 127 3.73 3.22 1.09
C TYR A 127 5.17 2.84 1.47
N LEU A 128 5.93 2.24 0.56
CA LEU A 128 7.36 1.98 0.83
C LEU A 128 8.14 3.27 1.04
N GLU A 129 7.86 4.32 0.27
CA GLU A 129 8.44 5.65 0.48
C GLU A 129 8.11 6.22 1.86
N SER A 130 6.89 6.03 2.36
CA SER A 130 6.45 6.61 3.64
C SER A 130 7.05 5.92 4.88
N ILE A 131 7.58 4.70 4.74
CA ILE A 131 8.17 3.93 5.85
C ILE A 131 9.71 3.96 5.88
N GLN A 132 10.34 4.85 5.10
CA GLN A 132 11.80 5.00 5.12
C GLN A 132 12.29 5.58 6.46
N GLU A 133 13.47 5.15 6.91
CA GLU A 133 14.13 5.57 8.15
C GLU A 133 15.40 6.41 7.89
#